data_AF-A0A7V9Z387-F1
#
_entry.id   AF-A0A7V9Z387-F1
#
_cell.length_a   1.000
_cell.length_b   1.000
_cell.length_c   1.000
_cell.angle_alpha   90.00
_cell.angle_beta   90.00
_cell.angle_gamma   90.00
#
_symmetry.space_group_name_H-M   'P 1'
#
loop_
_entity.id
_entity.type
_entity.pdbx_description
1 polymer ?
#
loop_
_entity_poly.entity_id
_entity_poly.type
_entity_poly.pdbx_seq_one_letter_code
_entity_poly.pdbx_strand_id
1 'polypeptide(L)' 'MKTTHVSYCQVCHQDFRPNEIVYYVVIDNNIVCGDCAEAAQTKNIEPRIYEVRKDEIRD' A
#
# COMPACT_ATOMS: atom_id res chain seq x y z
N MET A 1 5.96 -8.82 -9.02
CA MET A 1 5.29 -7.99 -8.00
C MET A 1 4.45 -6.95 -8.73
N LYS A 2 3.21 -6.68 -8.31
CA LYS A 2 2.32 -5.69 -8.97
C LYS A 2 2.57 -4.30 -8.35
N THR A 3 2.19 -3.23 -9.04
CA THR A 3 2.26 -1.86 -8.50
C THR A 3 0.90 -1.41 -7.95
N THR A 4 0.90 -0.28 -7.23
CA THR A 4 -0.29 0.48 -6.83
C THR A 4 0.00 1.97 -6.87
N HIS A 5 -1.05 2.77 -7.08
CA HIS A 5 -1.02 4.24 -7.01
C HIS A 5 -1.85 4.78 -5.85
N VAL A 6 -2.29 3.91 -4.94
CA VAL A 6 -2.85 4.36 -3.66
C VAL A 6 -1.67 4.83 -2.81
N SER A 7 -1.68 6.10 -2.44
CA SER A 7 -0.55 6.80 -1.83
C SER A 7 -0.49 6.73 -0.31
N TYR A 8 -1.47 6.08 0.33
CA TYR A 8 -1.55 6.03 1.79
C TYR A 8 -2.15 4.70 2.28
N CYS A 9 -1.87 4.35 3.53
CA CYS A 9 -2.46 3.20 4.21
C CYS A 9 -3.94 3.46 4.51
N GLN A 10 -4.83 2.65 3.95
CA GLN A 10 -6.29 2.84 4.11
C GLN A 10 -6.81 2.47 5.52
N VAL A 11 -5.92 2.08 6.44
CA VAL A 11 -6.23 1.76 7.84
C VAL A 11 -5.70 2.84 8.79
N CYS A 12 -4.39 3.14 8.73
CA CYS A 12 -3.77 4.11 9.63
C CYS A 12 -3.58 5.50 9.03
N HIS A 13 -3.95 5.69 7.76
CA HIS A 13 -3.88 6.96 7.02
C HIS A 13 -2.48 7.58 6.91
N GLN A 14 -1.43 6.78 7.07
CA GLN A 14 -0.06 7.23 6.82
C GLN A 14 0.26 7.17 5.32
N ASP A 15 0.91 8.22 4.82
CA ASP A 15 1.41 8.28 3.45
C ASP A 15 2.54 7.27 3.23
N PHE A 16 2.55 6.65 2.06
CA PHE A 16 3.62 5.77 1.62
C PHE A 16 4.79 6.56 1.01
N ARG A 17 5.98 5.98 1.12
CA ARG A 17 7.19 6.48 0.48
C ARG A 17 7.32 5.94 -0.94
N PRO A 18 7.89 6.70 -1.89
CA PRO A 18 8.13 6.20 -3.24
C PRO A 18 8.89 4.86 -3.23
N ASN A 19 8.41 3.89 -4.00
CA ASN A 19 8.94 2.51 -4.06
C ASN A 19 8.82 1.69 -2.77
N GLU A 20 7.99 2.12 -1.81
CA GLU A 20 7.69 1.34 -0.62
C GLU A 20 6.93 0.05 -0.95
N ILE A 21 7.27 -1.03 -0.25
CA ILE A 21 6.52 -2.29 -0.30
C ILE A 21 5.29 -2.15 0.60
N VAL A 22 4.12 -2.26 -0.02
CA VAL A 22 2.81 -2.19 0.64
C VAL A 22 2.02 -3.46 0.35
N TYR A 23 0.88 -3.65 1.00
CA TYR A 23 0.15 -4.92 0.92
C TYR A 23 -1.30 -4.68 0.51
N TYR A 24 -1.74 -5.44 -0.49
CA TYR A 24 -3.14 -5.49 -0.91
C TYR A 24 -3.85 -6.61 -0.14
N VAL A 25 -4.80 -6.24 0.73
CA VAL A 25 -5.66 -7.17 1.46
C VAL A 25 -6.82 -7.56 0.55
N VAL A 26 -6.82 -8.79 0.06
CA VAL A 26 -7.75 -9.24 -1.00
C VAL A 26 -9.21 -9.23 -0.53
N ILE A 27 -9.45 -9.58 0.73
CA ILE A 27 -10.80 -9.67 1.31
C ILE A 27 -11.44 -8.28 1.41
N ASP A 28 -10.68 -7.29 1.87
CA ASP A 28 -11.18 -5.94 2.15
C ASP A 28 -11.00 -4.98 0.97
N ASN A 29 -10.28 -5.41 -0.08
CA ASN A 29 -9.89 -4.59 -1.22
C ASN A 29 -9.14 -3.31 -0.81
N ASN A 30 -8.25 -3.42 0.17
CA ASN A 30 -7.50 -2.30 0.76
C ASN A 30 -5.99 -2.42 0.50
N ILE A 31 -5.33 -1.28 0.35
CA ILE A 31 -3.87 -1.14 0.38
C ILE A 31 -3.46 -0.65 1.77
N VAL A 32 -2.54 -1.38 2.40
CA VAL A 32 -2.08 -1.12 3.78
C VAL A 32 -0.56 -1.18 3.90
N CYS A 33 -0.01 -0.52 4.92
CA CYS A 33 1.42 -0.61 5.27
C CYS A 33 1.77 -1.99 5.86
N GLY A 34 3.07 -2.26 6.02
CA GLY A 34 3.57 -3.52 6.60
C GLY A 34 3.00 -3.81 7.99
N ASP A 35 3.00 -2.82 8.88
CA ASP A 35 2.50 -2.98 10.25
C ASP A 35 1.00 -3.35 10.29
N CYS A 36 0.19 -2.70 9.46
CA CYS A 36 -1.24 -3.03 9.36
C CYS A 36 -1.48 -4.39 8.71
N ALA A 37 -0.63 -4.81 7.77
CA ALA A 37 -0.69 -6.13 7.16
C ALA A 37 -0.36 -7.24 8.17
N GLU A 38 0.67 -7.03 9.00
CA GLU A 38 1.04 -7.94 10.09
C GLU A 38 -0.07 -8.03 11.15
N ALA A 39 -0.62 -6.89 11.56
CA ALA A 39 -1.70 -6.81 12.54
C ALA A 39 -3.00 -7.50 12.07
N ALA A 40 -3.29 -7.48 10.76
CA ALA A 40 -4.49 -8.10 10.20
C ALA A 40 -4.49 -9.64 10.30
N GLN A 41 -3.34 -10.28 10.54
CA GLN A 41 -3.17 -11.74 10.67
C GLN A 41 -3.78 -12.57 9.52
N THR A 42 -4.08 -11.93 8.38
CA THR A 42 -4.73 -12.57 7.24
C THR A 42 -3.70 -13.11 6.25
N LYS A 43 -3.92 -14.33 5.77
CA LYS A 43 -3.06 -14.96 4.76
C LYS A 43 -3.35 -14.46 3.34
N ASN A 44 -4.43 -13.70 3.16
CA ASN A 44 -4.89 -13.20 1.87
C ASN A 44 -4.38 -11.78 1.60
N ILE A 45 -3.05 -11.60 1.67
CA ILE A 45 -2.36 -10.35 1.32
C ILE A 45 -1.43 -10.57 0.12
N GLU A 46 -1.41 -9.60 -0.80
CA GLU A 46 -0.50 -9.58 -1.94
C GLU A 46 0.46 -8.38 -1.85
N PRO A 47 1.79 -8.57 -1.94
CA PRO A 47 2.73 -7.46 -1.92
C PRO A 47 2.63 -6.62 -3.20
N ARG A 48 2.64 -5.30 -3.03
CA ARG A 48 2.64 -4.27 -4.08
C ARG A 48 3.79 -3.28 -3.87
N ILE A 49 4.24 -2.63 -4.94
CA ILE A 49 5.14 -1.47 -4.84
C ILE A 49 4.30 -0.21 -5.07
N TYR A 50 4.39 0.76 -4.16
CA TYR A 50 3.81 2.08 -4.39
C TYR A 50 4.65 2.86 -5.42
N GLU A 51 4.01 3.23 -6.52
CA GLU A 51 4.58 4.06 -7.57
C GLU A 51 3.86 5.41 -7.59
N VAL A 52 4.61 6.47 -7.26
CA VAL A 52 4.13 7.86 -7.29
C VAL A 52 3.69 8.18 -8.71
N ARG A 53 2.53 8.80 -8.89
CA ARG A 53 2.12 9.26 -10.22
C ARG A 53 3.00 10.44 -10.65
N LYS A 54 3.35 10.51 -11.93
CA LYS A 54 4.12 11.64 -12.48
C LYS A 54 3.49 12.99 -12.17
N ASP A 55 2.16 13.03 -12.06
CA ASP A 55 1.38 14.25 -11.81
C ASP A 55 1.42 14.71 -10.33
N GLU A 56 1.91 13.86 -9.43
CA GLU A 56 2.07 14.15 -7.98
C GLU A 56 3.48 14.62 -7.63
N ILE A 57 4.41 14.55 -8.59
CA ILE A 57 5.75 15.14 -8.46
C ILE A 57 5.57 16.64 -8.67
N ARG A 58 5.44 17.40 -7.57
CA ARG A 58 5.55 18.86 -7.61
C ARG A 58 7.04 19.21 -7.66
N ASP A 59 7.48 19.78 -8.79
CA ASP A 59 8.77 20.46 -8.95
C ASP A 59 8.93 21.63 -7.96
#